data_AF-A0A242N6L1-F1
#
_entry.id   AF-A0A242N6L1-F1
#
_cell.length_a   1.000
_cell.length_b   1.000
_cell.length_c   1.000
_cell.angle_alpha   90.00
_cell.angle_beta   90.00
_cell.angle_gamma   90.00
#
_symmetry.space_group_name_H-M   'P 1'
#
loop_
_entity.id
_entity.type
_entity.pdbx_description
1 polymer ?
#
loop_
_entity_poly.entity_id
_entity_poly.type
_entity_poly.pdbx_seq_one_letter_code
_entity_poly.pdbx_strand_id
1 'polypeptide(L)'
;MKYDELTVVIVVNVGKRVVGVVVDSVSDVLALDSGQISPVPELSAAADVGFITGIGSAPGVGHERMLILVDIDNLISSADVGLPEMELH
;
A
#
# COMPACT_ATOMS: atom_id res chain seq x y z
N MET A 1 18.71 -24.14 -8.28
CA MET A 1 17.26 -23.95 -8.13
C MET A 1 17.07 -22.95 -7.01
N LYS A 2 16.73 -21.70 -7.29
CA LYS A 2 16.64 -20.67 -6.25
C LYS A 2 15.48 -19.74 -6.59
N TYR A 3 14.38 -19.89 -5.87
CA TYR A 3 13.68 -18.76 -5.27
C TYR A 3 12.72 -19.33 -4.22
N ASP A 4 12.91 -18.86 -3.00
CA ASP A 4 12.07 -19.14 -1.85
C ASP A 4 10.81 -18.28 -2.05
N GLU A 5 9.62 -18.87 -1.96
CA GLU A 5 8.33 -18.15 -1.98
C GLU A 5 8.17 -17.39 -0.65
N LEU A 6 9.03 -16.39 -0.43
CA LEU A 6 8.98 -15.57 0.78
C LEU A 6 7.76 -14.66 0.69
N THR A 7 6.65 -15.15 1.23
CA THR A 7 5.47 -14.35 1.49
C THR A 7 5.85 -13.32 2.55
N VAL A 8 6.07 -12.08 2.15
CA VAL A 8 6.37 -11.00 3.10
C VAL A 8 5.05 -10.50 3.65
N VAL A 9 4.95 -10.47 4.99
CA VAL A 9 3.77 -9.93 5.68
C VAL A 9 4.10 -8.56 6.22
N ILE A 10 3.43 -7.53 5.72
CA ILE A 10 3.48 -6.17 6.25
C ILE A 10 2.47 -6.09 7.40
N VAL A 11 2.95 -5.82 8.61
CA VAL A 11 2.09 -5.67 9.79
C VAL A 11 1.76 -4.20 10.00
N VAL A 12 0.48 -3.85 9.89
CA VAL A 12 -0.04 -2.50 10.10
C VAL A 12 -0.91 -2.48 11.35
N ASN A 13 -0.70 -1.49 12.21
CA ASN A 13 -1.59 -1.23 13.35
C ASN A 13 -2.50 -0.04 13.05
N VAL A 14 -3.81 -0.28 12.95
CA VAL A 14 -4.82 0.76 12.75
C VAL A 14 -5.73 0.81 13.98
N GLY A 15 -5.57 1.86 14.79
CA GLY A 15 -6.28 2.02 16.06
C GLY A 15 -5.96 0.89 17.05
N LYS A 16 -6.92 -0.03 17.26
CA LYS A 16 -6.79 -1.21 18.14
C LYS A 16 -6.65 -2.53 17.38
N ARG A 17 -6.51 -2.48 16.06
CA ARG A 17 -6.52 -3.65 15.18
C ARG A 17 -5.13 -3.83 14.56
N VAL A 18 -4.66 -5.07 14.55
CA VAL A 18 -3.44 -5.46 13.84
C VAL A 18 -3.86 -6.18 12.57
N VAL A 19 -3.39 -5.69 11.41
CA VAL A 19 -3.70 -6.22 10.09
C VAL A 19 -2.39 -6.67 9.43
N GLY A 20 -2.38 -7.89 8.89
CA GLY A 20 -1.29 -8.40 8.07
C GLY A 20 -1.63 -8.30 6.60
N VAL A 21 -0.82 -7.57 5.83
CA VAL A 21 -0.94 -7.49 4.36
C VAL A 21 0.11 -8.40 3.74
N VAL A 22 -0.33 -9.36 2.93
CA VAL A 22 0.55 -10.27 2.20
C VAL A 22 0.99 -9.62 0.90
N VAL A 23 2.30 -9.52 0.68
CA VAL A 23 2.89 -8.96 -0.55
C VAL A 23 3.93 -9.91 -1.15
N ASP A 24 4.16 -9.76 -2.46
CA ASP A 24 5.13 -10.57 -3.19
C ASP A 24 6.58 -10.28 -2.76
N SER A 25 6.90 -9.04 -2.41
CA SER A 25 8.24 -8.57 -2.03
C SER A 25 8.18 -7.16 -1.46
N VAL A 26 9.17 -6.81 -0.64
CA VAL A 26 9.40 -5.42 -0.20
C VAL A 26 10.64 -4.90 -0.91
N SER A 27 10.50 -3.79 -1.65
CA SER A 27 11.60 -3.24 -2.45
C SER A 27 12.63 -2.49 -1.61
N ASP A 28 12.25 -1.37 -0.98
CA ASP A 28 13.13 -0.51 -0.16
C ASP A 28 12.28 0.49 0.65
N VAL A 29 12.86 1.10 1.68
CA VAL A 29 12.26 2.26 2.37
C VAL A 29 12.79 3.55 1.76
N LEU A 30 11.90 4.42 1.32
CA LEU A 30 12.24 5.69 0.66
C LEU A 30 11.59 6.86 1.40
N ALA A 31 12.36 7.93 1.62
CA ALA A 31 11.83 9.21 2.02
C ALA A 31 11.38 9.98 0.78
N LEU A 32 10.18 10.56 0.82
CA LEU A 32 9.62 11.41 -0.23
C LEU A 32 9.40 12.81 0.35
N ASP A 33 9.92 13.83 -0.33
CA ASP A 33 9.59 15.22 -0.04
C ASP A 33 8.23 15.58 -0.63
N SER A 34 7.56 16.58 -0.05
CA SER A 34 6.24 17.03 -0.53
C SER A 34 6.25 17.51 -1.99
N GLY A 35 7.37 18.05 -2.47
CA GLY A 35 7.55 18.47 -3.86
C GLY A 35 7.69 17.30 -4.85
N GLN A 36 7.89 16.08 -4.36
CA GLN A 36 7.97 14.86 -5.16
C GLN A 36 6.62 14.15 -5.28
N ILE A 37 5.58 14.64 -4.59
CA ILE A 37 4.25 14.06 -4.60
C ILE A 37 3.38 14.89 -5.54
N SER A 38 2.94 14.25 -6.62
CA SER A 38 1.96 14.79 -7.55
C SER A 38 0.56 14.28 -7.22
N PRO A 39 -0.49 15.10 -7.41
CA PRO A 39 -1.86 14.62 -7.31
C PRO A 39 -2.08 13.51 -8.34
N VAL A 40 -2.93 12.54 -7.98
CA VAL A 40 -3.33 11.50 -8.92
C VAL A 40 -3.96 12.21 -10.13
N PRO A 41 -3.42 12.06 -11.36
CA PRO A 41 -4.10 12.58 -12.53
C PRO A 41 -5.50 11.97 -12.54
N GLU A 42 -6.52 12.70 -13.02
CA GLU A 42 -7.88 12.20 -13.12
C GLU A 42 -7.90 11.00 -14.09
N LEU A 43 -7.47 9.82 -13.61
CA LEU A 43 -7.56 8.53 -14.28
C LEU A 43 -9.03 8.15 -14.19
N SER A 44 -9.80 8.86 -14.99
CA SER A 44 -11.21 8.67 -15.20
C SER A 44 -11.45 7.21 -15.58
N ALA A 45 -12.28 6.56 -14.77
CA ALA A 45 -12.88 5.25 -14.99
C ALA A 45 -11.93 4.05 -14.95
N ALA A 46 -11.91 3.31 -13.83
CA ALA A 46 -12.20 1.86 -13.86
C ALA A 46 -11.99 1.12 -12.52
N ALA A 47 -11.30 1.67 -11.53
CA ALA A 47 -11.05 0.92 -10.30
C ALA A 47 -11.19 1.84 -9.11
N ASP A 48 -12.05 1.48 -8.15
CA ASP A 48 -11.96 1.70 -6.70
C ASP A 48 -10.77 2.51 -6.14
N VAL A 49 -10.47 3.72 -6.63
CA VAL A 49 -9.29 4.50 -6.20
C VAL A 49 -9.55 5.36 -4.97
N GLY A 50 -10.58 5.06 -4.17
CA GLY A 50 -10.90 5.79 -2.95
C GLY A 50 -9.74 5.84 -1.95
N PHE A 51 -8.79 4.90 -2.05
CA PHE A 51 -7.61 4.79 -1.19
C PHE A 51 -6.30 5.28 -1.82
N ILE A 52 -6.27 5.80 -3.05
CA ILE A 52 -5.02 6.35 -3.62
C ILE A 52 -4.91 7.85 -3.28
N THR A 53 -3.81 8.26 -2.65
CA THR A 53 -3.59 9.65 -2.23
C THR A 53 -2.78 10.46 -3.23
N GLY A 54 -1.94 9.81 -4.03
CA GLY A 54 -1.04 10.53 -4.95
C GLY A 54 -0.11 9.63 -5.72
N ILE A 55 0.74 10.26 -6.53
CA ILE A 55 1.84 9.63 -7.24
C ILE A 55 3.13 10.30 -6.79
N GLY A 56 4.06 9.52 -6.24
CA GLY A 56 5.37 9.97 -5.78
C GLY A 56 6.43 9.69 -6.83
N SER A 57 7.31 10.65 -7.06
CA SER A 57 8.47 10.49 -7.94
C SER A 57 9.75 10.42 -7.12
N ALA A 58 10.35 9.24 -7.01
CA ALA A 58 11.59 9.01 -6.28
C ALA A 58 12.78 8.86 -7.24
N PRO A 59 13.98 9.34 -6.88
CA PRO A 59 15.18 8.99 -7.63
C PRO A 59 15.41 7.47 -7.61
N GLY A 60 15.72 6.91 -8.77
CA GLY A 60 16.07 5.51 -8.97
C GLY A 60 17.40 5.35 -9.68
N VAL A 61 17.89 4.12 -9.75
CA VAL A 61 19.10 3.80 -10.51
C VAL A 61 18.79 3.92 -12.01
N GLY A 62 19.30 4.97 -12.64
CA GLY A 62 19.18 5.21 -14.08
C GLY A 62 17.96 6.04 -14.52
N HIS A 63 16.85 6.01 -13.78
CA HIS A 63 15.63 6.77 -14.08
C HIS A 63 14.85 7.14 -12.81
N GLU A 64 13.92 8.08 -12.93
CA GLU A 64 12.95 8.41 -11.89
C GLU A 64 11.96 7.25 -11.71
N ARG A 65 11.77 6.80 -10.47
CA ARG A 65 10.81 5.76 -10.08
C ARG A 65 9.48 6.41 -9.72
N MET A 66 8.42 5.92 -10.34
CA MET A 66 7.05 6.30 -10.00
C MET A 66 6.51 5.37 -8.92
N LEU A 67 5.92 5.95 -7.88
CA LEU A 67 5.36 5.26 -6.73
C LEU A 67 3.88 5.66 -6.61
N ILE A 68 3.00 4.69 -6.40
CA ILE A 68 1.59 4.96 -6.09
C ILE A 68 1.48 5.10 -4.57
N LEU A 69 0.99 6.24 -4.08
CA LEU A 69 0.74 6.44 -2.66
C LEU A 69 -0.67 5.97 -2.33
N VAL A 70 -0.76 5.10 -1.32
CA VAL A 70 -2.01 4.51 -0.86
C VAL A 70 -2.26 4.92 0.58
N ASP A 71 -3.47 5.37 0.88
CA ASP A 71 -4.00 5.57 2.21
C ASP A 71 -4.38 4.21 2.80
N ILE A 72 -3.52 3.71 3.69
CA ILE A 72 -3.72 2.42 4.34
C ILE A 72 -4.92 2.46 5.31
N ASP A 73 -5.20 3.60 5.93
CA ASP A 73 -6.34 3.75 6.85
C ASP A 73 -7.66 3.62 6.08
N ASN A 74 -7.76 4.29 4.92
CA ASN A 74 -8.93 4.17 4.05
C ASN A 74 -9.00 2.79 3.39
N LEU A 75 -7.87 2.22 2.97
CA LEU A 75 -7.82 0.88 2.39
C LEU A 75 -8.38 -0.18 3.36
N ILE A 76 -7.96 -0.15 4.63
CA ILE A 76 -8.41 -1.12 5.65
C ILE A 76 -9.86 -0.86 6.07
N SER A 77 -10.33 0.38 5.97
CA SER A 77 -11.72 0.75 6.32
C SER A 77 -12.71 0.48 5.18
N SER A 78 -12.28 0.65 3.92
CA SER A 78 -13.06 0.45 2.70
C SER A 78 -13.05 -0.99 2.22
N ALA A 79 -11.97 -1.73 2.46
CA ALA A 79 -12.08 -3.17 2.46
C ALA A 79 -13.05 -3.49 3.59
N ASP A 80 -14.29 -3.84 3.25
CA ASP A 80 -15.13 -4.67 4.11
C ASP A 80 -14.35 -5.98 4.24
N VAL A 81 -13.34 -5.98 5.11
CA VAL A 81 -12.50 -7.13 5.36
C VAL A 81 -13.49 -8.09 5.98
N GLY A 82 -13.95 -9.06 5.19
CA GLY A 82 -14.80 -10.16 5.61
C GLY A 82 -14.07 -10.98 6.65
N LEU A 83 -13.96 -10.42 7.86
CA LEU A 83 -13.43 -11.07 9.03
C LEU A 83 -14.60 -11.84 9.61
N PRO A 84 -14.56 -13.18 9.67
CA PRO A 84 -15.47 -13.88 10.55
C PRO A 84 -15.28 -13.29 11.95
N GLU A 85 -16.35 -12.84 12.58
CA GLU A 85 -16.37 -12.50 13.99
C GLU A 85 -15.79 -13.71 14.74
N MET A 86 -14.56 -13.61 15.24
CA MET A 86 -14.08 -14.58 16.22
C MET A 86 -14.83 -14.29 17.52
N GLU A 87 -15.97 -14.95 17.69
CA GLU A 87 -16.60 -15.13 18.99
C GLU A 87 -15.55 -15.76 19.93
N LEU A 88 -15.06 -14.96 20.87
CA LEU A 88 -14.33 -15.44 22.04
C LEU A 88 -15.34 -16.15 22.95
N HIS A 89 -15.34 -17.49 22.93
CA HIS A 89 -15.84 -18.31 24.04
C HIS A 89 -14.72 -18.54 25.06
#